data_AF-A0A1L3MUI7-F1
#
_entry.id   AF-A0A1L3MUI7-F1
#
_cell.length_a   1.000
_cell.length_b   1.000
_cell.length_c   1.000
_cell.angle_alpha   90.00
_cell.angle_beta   90.00
_cell.angle_gamma   90.00
#
_symmetry.space_group_name_H-M   'P 1'
#
loop_
_entity.id
_entity.type
_entity.pdbx_description
1 polymer ?
#
loop_
_entity_poly.entity_id
_entity_poly.type
_entity_poly.pdbx_seq_one_letter_code
_entity_poly.pdbx_strand_id
1 'polypeptide(L)'
;MQLQPELSKNVEIVTKREWSAKRVLTIYGLFTVFALVISIFTVPISISENLQLFYNEELLLKSYKIKEFLLFIFGSAFLFFFLVTIYAKGKGWNNVFYVTLILLFGFSLFMFSHLIFHSTPH
;
A
#
# COMPACT_ATOMS: atom_id res chain seq x y z
N MET A 1 31.25 -35.30 50.83
CA MET A 1 30.93 -34.05 50.12
C MET A 1 29.76 -34.32 49.19
N GLN A 2 28.57 -33.80 49.51
CA GLN A 2 27.39 -33.89 48.65
C GLN A 2 27.42 -32.70 47.68
N LEU A 3 27.48 -32.98 46.38
CA LEU A 3 27.37 -31.97 45.34
C LEU A 3 25.89 -31.66 45.14
N GLN A 4 25.44 -30.51 45.65
CA GLN A 4 24.15 -29.93 45.27
C GLN A 4 24.23 -29.48 43.81
N PRO A 5 23.32 -29.92 42.92
CA PRO A 5 23.25 -29.37 41.58
C PRO A 5 22.59 -27.99 41.64
N GLU A 6 23.38 -26.97 41.31
CA GLU A 6 22.94 -25.59 41.09
C GLU A 6 21.74 -25.57 40.14
N LEU A 7 20.70 -24.87 40.60
CA LEU A 7 19.42 -24.64 39.93
C LEU A 7 19.66 -24.16 38.49
N SER A 8 19.20 -24.91 37.50
CA SER A 8 19.18 -24.47 36.11
C SER A 8 18.32 -23.20 36.02
N LYS A 9 18.98 -22.05 35.97
CA LYS A 9 18.32 -20.76 35.75
C LYS A 9 17.62 -20.85 34.40
N ASN A 10 16.30 -21.07 34.45
CA ASN A 10 15.40 -21.01 33.31
C ASN A 10 15.46 -19.56 32.80
N VAL A 11 16.33 -19.31 31.82
CA VAL A 11 16.35 -18.05 31.11
C VAL A 11 15.10 -18.07 30.24
N GLU A 12 14.04 -17.46 30.74
CA GLU A 12 12.85 -17.13 29.97
C GLU A 12 13.33 -16.31 28.78
N ILE A 13 13.42 -16.95 27.62
CA ILE A 13 13.87 -16.33 26.38
C ILE A 13 12.74 -15.38 25.98
N VAL A 14 12.80 -14.14 26.47
CA VAL A 14 11.90 -13.06 26.04
C VAL A 14 12.20 -12.85 24.56
N THR A 15 11.49 -13.59 23.74
CA THR A 15 11.62 -13.57 22.30
C THR A 15 11.23 -12.15 21.88
N LYS A 16 12.22 -11.36 21.44
CA LYS A 16 11.96 -10.03 20.86
C LYS A 16 10.85 -10.21 19.83
N ARG A 17 9.77 -9.45 19.98
CA ARG A 17 8.62 -9.47 19.05
C ARG A 17 9.11 -8.96 17.69
N GLU A 18 9.62 -9.86 16.86
CA GLU A 18 9.98 -9.55 15.48
C GLU A 18 8.68 -9.24 14.73
N TRP A 19 8.57 -7.99 14.29
CA TRP A 19 7.48 -7.59 13.42
C TRP A 19 7.72 -8.25 12.06
N SER A 20 6.97 -9.30 11.77
CA SER A 20 6.97 -9.93 10.44
C SER A 20 6.69 -8.86 9.38
N ALA A 21 7.51 -8.82 8.31
CA ALA A 21 7.30 -7.91 7.17
C ALA A 21 5.87 -7.98 6.63
N LYS A 22 5.24 -9.17 6.69
CA LYS A 22 3.82 -9.35 6.38
C LYS A 22 2.92 -8.44 7.22
N ARG A 23 3.10 -8.44 8.55
CA ARG A 23 2.29 -7.63 9.47
C ARG A 23 2.47 -6.14 9.19
N VAL A 24 3.71 -5.69 8.95
CA VAL A 24 4.00 -4.28 8.64
C VAL A 24 3.34 -3.87 7.33
N LEU A 25 3.51 -4.64 6.25
CA LEU A 25 2.89 -4.33 4.96
C LEU A 25 1.37 -4.38 5.02
N THR A 26 0.78 -5.33 5.75
CA THR A 26 -0.68 -5.40 5.94
C THR A 26 -1.22 -4.16 6.67
N ILE A 27 -0.56 -3.71 7.74
CA ILE A 27 -0.96 -2.50 8.48
C ILE A 27 -0.81 -1.26 7.60
N TYR A 28 0.30 -1.15 6.88
CA TYR A 28 0.54 -0.05 5.95
C TYR A 28 -0.54 0.02 4.86
N GLY A 29 -0.84 -1.10 4.21
CA GLY A 29 -1.87 -1.17 3.19
C GLY A 29 -3.25 -0.79 3.72
N LEU A 30 -3.59 -1.25 4.93
CA LEU A 30 -4.85 -0.86 5.57
C LEU A 30 -4.92 0.66 5.78
N PHE A 31 -3.85 1.25 6.29
CA PHE A 31 -3.76 2.70 6.51
C PHE A 31 -3.89 3.48 5.19
N THR A 32 -3.21 3.03 4.12
CA THR A 32 -3.32 3.65 2.79
C THR A 32 -4.75 3.60 2.26
N VAL A 33 -5.44 2.46 2.37
CA VAL A 33 -6.84 2.34 1.92
C VAL A 33 -7.73 3.31 2.70
N PHE A 34 -7.60 3.38 4.02
CA PHE A 34 -8.35 4.35 4.82
C PHE A 34 -8.05 5.79 4.43
N ALA A 35 -6.78 6.15 4.25
CA ALA A 35 -6.39 7.49 3.82
C ALA A 35 -7.00 7.86 2.46
N LEU A 36 -7.03 6.93 1.50
CA LEU A 36 -7.66 7.14 0.20
C LEU A 36 -9.19 7.26 0.28
N VAL A 37 -9.84 6.55 1.18
CA VAL A 37 -11.28 6.72 1.41
C VAL A 37 -11.57 8.08 2.04
N ILE A 38 -10.77 8.49 3.03
CA ILE A 38 -10.87 9.82 3.66
C ILE A 38 -10.63 10.93 2.63
N SER A 39 -9.73 10.71 1.66
CA SER A 39 -9.40 11.74 0.68
C SER A 39 -10.60 12.18 -0.16
N ILE A 40 -11.61 11.33 -0.35
CA ILE A 40 -12.85 11.67 -1.06
C ILE A 40 -13.53 12.89 -0.41
N PHE A 41 -13.46 12.99 0.91
CA PHE A 41 -14.05 14.08 1.68
C PHE A 41 -13.13 15.31 1.78
N THR A 42 -11.82 15.12 1.64
CA THR A 42 -10.84 16.23 1.73
C THR A 42 -10.48 16.84 0.37
N VAL A 43 -10.79 16.18 -0.75
CA VAL A 43 -10.59 16.71 -2.11
C VAL A 43 -11.25 18.09 -2.35
N PRO A 44 -12.49 18.39 -1.88
CA PRO A 44 -13.06 19.72 -2.08
C PRO A 44 -12.43 20.82 -1.20
N ILE A 45 -11.50 20.45 -0.32
CA ILE A 45 -10.78 21.38 0.55
C ILE A 45 -9.51 21.82 -0.18
N SER A 46 -9.49 23.08 -0.64
CA SER A 46 -8.32 23.69 -1.28
C SER A 46 -7.68 24.73 -0.37
N ILE A 47 -6.36 24.85 -0.41
CA ILE A 47 -5.58 25.83 0.35
C ILE A 47 -5.18 26.94 -0.62
N SER A 48 -5.63 28.16 -0.35
CA SER A 48 -5.23 29.34 -1.12
C SER A 48 -3.84 29.85 -0.71
N GLU A 49 -3.20 30.70 -1.52
CA GLU A 49 -1.85 31.26 -1.28
C GLU A 49 -1.73 31.98 0.08
N ASN A 50 -2.84 32.48 0.59
CA ASN A 50 -3.01 33.13 1.89
C ASN A 50 -3.39 32.16 3.03
N LEU A 51 -3.16 30.84 2.88
CA LEU A 51 -3.44 29.78 3.88
C LEU A 51 -4.91 29.69 4.33
N GLN A 52 -5.84 30.27 3.56
CA GLN A 52 -7.27 30.17 3.82
C GLN A 52 -7.82 28.89 3.17
N LEU A 53 -8.58 28.13 3.96
CA LEU A 53 -9.26 26.91 3.52
C LEU A 53 -10.55 27.30 2.80
N PHE A 54 -10.58 27.12 1.48
CA PHE A 54 -11.77 27.36 0.68
C PHE A 54 -12.38 26.05 0.20
N TYR A 55 -13.69 25.94 0.40
CA TYR A 55 -14.49 24.83 -0.10
C TYR A 55 -14.81 25.07 -1.58
N ASN A 56 -14.25 24.25 -2.46
CA ASN A 56 -14.47 24.37 -3.89
C ASN A 56 -15.47 23.29 -4.35
N GLU A 57 -16.69 23.71 -4.67
CA GLU A 57 -17.74 22.81 -5.17
C GLU A 57 -17.43 22.23 -6.55
N GLU A 58 -16.53 22.83 -7.34
CA GLU A 58 -16.11 22.24 -8.62
C GLU A 58 -15.24 20.99 -8.42
N LEU A 59 -14.53 20.92 -7.28
CA LEU A 59 -13.75 19.76 -6.87
C LEU A 59 -14.61 18.68 -6.19
N LEU A 60 -15.90 18.92 -5.96
CA LEU A 60 -16.82 17.87 -5.54
C LEU A 60 -16.85 16.77 -6.60
N LEU A 61 -16.28 15.62 -6.24
CA LEU A 61 -16.35 14.43 -7.07
C LEU A 61 -17.83 14.08 -7.28
N LYS A 62 -18.29 14.20 -8.53
CA LYS A 62 -19.62 13.71 -8.93
C LYS A 62 -19.77 12.24 -8.53
N SER A 63 -20.95 11.81 -8.12
CA SER A 63 -21.20 10.46 -7.59
C SER A 63 -20.71 9.33 -8.51
N TYR A 64 -20.74 9.53 -9.83
CA TYR A 64 -20.20 8.54 -10.78
C TYR A 64 -18.66 8.41 -10.68
N LYS A 65 -17.94 9.52 -10.49
CA LYS A 65 -16.48 9.53 -10.29
C LYS A 65 -16.10 8.94 -8.95
N ILE A 66 -16.90 9.18 -7.91
CA ILE A 66 -16.69 8.55 -6.59
C ILE A 66 -16.77 7.02 -6.72
N LYS A 67 -17.76 6.51 -7.46
CA LYS A 67 -17.91 5.06 -7.68
C LYS A 67 -16.70 4.47 -8.42
N GLU A 68 -16.22 5.15 -9.45
CA GLU A 68 -15.04 4.74 -10.22
C GLU A 68 -13.77 4.78 -9.36
N PHE A 69 -13.61 5.82 -8.54
CA PHE A 69 -12.51 5.95 -7.58
C PHE A 69 -12.57 4.89 -6.47
N LEU A 70 -13.74 4.57 -5.93
CA LEU A 70 -13.92 3.47 -4.97
C LEU A 70 -13.53 2.13 -5.60
N LEU A 71 -14.00 1.85 -6.83
CA LEU A 71 -13.63 0.63 -7.55
C LEU A 71 -12.12 0.54 -7.76
N PHE A 72 -11.47 1.66 -8.05
CA PHE A 72 -10.01 1.73 -8.14
C PHE A 72 -9.33 1.44 -6.80
N ILE A 73 -9.79 2.04 -5.69
CA ILE A 73 -9.26 1.76 -4.34
C ILE A 73 -9.43 0.28 -4.00
N PHE A 74 -10.62 -0.29 -4.20
CA PHE A 74 -10.87 -1.70 -3.90
C PHE A 74 -10.05 -2.64 -4.79
N GLY A 75 -9.94 -2.36 -6.08
CA GLY A 75 -9.13 -3.15 -7.02
C GLY A 75 -7.64 -3.13 -6.67
N SER A 76 -7.10 -1.93 -6.40
CA SER A 76 -5.70 -1.76 -6.00
C SER A 76 -5.43 -2.37 -4.61
N ALA A 77 -6.35 -2.24 -3.66
CA ALA A 77 -6.25 -2.88 -2.35
C ALA A 77 -6.22 -4.40 -2.47
N PHE A 78 -7.11 -4.98 -3.28
CA PHE A 78 -7.15 -6.42 -3.53
C PHE A 78 -5.81 -6.91 -4.08
N LEU A 79 -5.28 -6.25 -5.12
CA LEU A 79 -3.96 -6.56 -5.68
C LEU A 79 -2.86 -6.44 -4.62
N PHE A 80 -2.84 -5.36 -3.84
CA PHE A 80 -1.84 -5.16 -2.81
C PHE A 80 -1.85 -6.29 -1.76
N PHE A 81 -3.00 -6.60 -1.17
CA PHE A 81 -3.08 -7.66 -0.15
C PHE A 81 -2.80 -9.05 -0.73
N PHE A 82 -3.17 -9.29 -1.98
CA PHE A 82 -2.81 -10.49 -2.71
C PHE A 82 -1.28 -10.60 -2.86
N LEU A 83 -0.61 -9.53 -3.31
CA LEU A 83 0.84 -9.45 -3.41
C LEU A 83 1.54 -9.66 -2.06
N VAL A 84 1.05 -9.02 -0.99
CA VAL A 84 1.59 -9.20 0.38
C VAL A 84 1.46 -10.65 0.84
N THR A 85 0.36 -11.31 0.52
CA THR A 85 0.12 -12.72 0.86
C THR A 85 1.07 -13.64 0.11
N ILE A 86 1.30 -13.37 -1.18
CA ILE A 86 2.27 -14.08 -2.02
C ILE A 86 3.69 -13.89 -1.51
N TYR A 87 4.08 -12.63 -1.25
CA TYR A 87 5.40 -12.27 -0.77
C TYR A 87 5.74 -12.94 0.58
N ALA A 88 4.76 -12.97 1.49
CA ALA A 88 4.95 -13.57 2.81
C ALA A 88 5.05 -15.11 2.81
N LYS A 89 4.71 -15.79 1.71
CA LYS A 89 4.71 -17.27 1.64
C LYS A 89 6.11 -17.88 1.42
N GLY A 90 7.12 -17.09 1.04
CA GLY A 90 8.53 -17.50 1.08
C GLY A 90 9.07 -18.38 -0.06
N LYS A 91 10.39 -18.21 -0.29
CA LYS A 91 11.39 -18.89 -1.16
C LYS A 91 11.08 -19.12 -2.65
N GLY A 92 9.87 -19.52 -3.04
CA GLY A 92 9.50 -19.76 -4.46
C GLY A 92 8.56 -18.70 -5.06
N TRP A 93 7.75 -18.05 -4.23
CA TRP A 93 6.72 -17.11 -4.66
C TRP A 93 7.22 -15.67 -4.89
N ASN A 94 8.47 -15.38 -4.54
CA ASN A 94 9.12 -14.10 -4.86
C ASN A 94 9.17 -13.87 -6.38
N ASN A 95 9.36 -14.93 -7.17
CA ASN A 95 9.38 -14.81 -8.63
C ASN A 95 8.03 -14.32 -9.18
N VAL A 96 6.91 -14.81 -8.65
CA VAL A 96 5.57 -14.35 -9.06
C VAL A 96 5.38 -12.88 -8.71
N PHE A 97 5.82 -12.48 -7.51
CA PHE A 97 5.79 -11.07 -7.09
C PHE A 97 6.61 -10.19 -8.04
N TYR A 98 7.86 -10.53 -8.31
CA TYR A 98 8.74 -9.76 -9.20
C TYR A 98 8.26 -9.77 -10.66
N VAL A 99 7.75 -10.90 -11.17
CA VAL A 99 7.17 -10.98 -12.52
C VAL A 99 5.97 -10.05 -12.63
N THR A 100 5.09 -10.03 -11.62
CA THR A 100 3.92 -9.13 -11.62
C THR A 100 4.36 -7.67 -11.60
N LEU A 101 5.40 -7.35 -10.80
CA LEU A 101 5.94 -5.99 -10.71
C LEU A 101 6.62 -5.54 -12.01
N ILE A 102 7.40 -6.41 -12.64
CA ILE A 102 8.05 -6.16 -13.95
C ILE A 102 6.99 -5.97 -15.03
N LEU A 103 5.91 -6.76 -15.01
CA LEU A 103 4.83 -6.66 -16.00
C LEU A 103 4.07 -5.33 -15.84
N LEU A 104 3.77 -4.92 -14.60
CA LEU A 104 3.19 -3.60 -14.30
C LEU A 104 4.10 -2.46 -14.74
N PHE A 105 5.40 -2.54 -14.42
CA PHE A 105 6.38 -1.53 -14.80
C PHE A 105 6.55 -1.46 -16.32
N GLY A 106 6.61 -2.60 -16.99
CA GLY A 106 6.66 -2.69 -18.45
C GLY A 106 5.41 -2.11 -19.11
N PHE A 107 4.22 -2.40 -18.57
CA PHE A 107 2.97 -1.81 -19.07
C PHE A 107 2.95 -0.29 -18.88
N SER A 108 3.43 0.21 -17.74
CA SER A 108 3.55 1.64 -17.49
C SER A 108 4.53 2.32 -18.45
N LEU A 109 5.70 1.73 -18.70
CA LEU A 109 6.68 2.24 -19.67
C LEU A 109 6.17 2.19 -21.11
N PHE A 110 5.44 1.13 -21.47
CA PHE A 110 4.81 1.00 -22.77
C PHE A 110 3.79 2.13 -22.99
N MET A 111 2.90 2.36 -22.02
CA MET A 111 1.93 3.45 -22.06
C MET A 111 2.60 4.83 -22.11
N PHE A 112 3.67 5.04 -21.34
CA PHE A 112 4.45 6.28 -21.35
C PHE A 112 5.12 6.53 -22.71
N SER A 113 5.71 5.49 -23.29
CA SER A 113 6.31 5.54 -24.63
C SER A 113 5.24 5.84 -25.69
N HIS A 114 4.10 5.15 -25.62
CA HIS A 114 2.96 5.42 -26.49
C HIS A 114 2.51 6.88 -26.38
N LEU A 115 2.42 7.43 -25.16
CA LEU A 115 2.05 8.82 -24.94
C LEU A 115 3.08 9.79 -25.53
N ILE A 116 4.38 9.50 -25.46
CA ILE A 116 5.42 10.34 -26.08
C ILE A 116 5.31 10.28 -27.61
N PHE A 117 5.16 9.08 -28.19
CA PHE A 117 5.13 8.91 -29.64
C PHE A 117 3.81 9.37 -30.28
N HIS A 118 2.69 9.30 -29.55
CA HIS A 118 1.37 9.74 -30.01
C HIS A 118 0.89 11.04 -29.35
N SER A 119 1.70 11.72 -28.53
CA SER A 119 1.49 13.15 -28.21
C SER A 119 1.89 13.97 -29.43
N THR A 120 1.02 13.94 -30.44
CA THR A 120 1.01 14.93 -31.50
C THR A 120 0.88 16.32 -30.88
N PRO A 121 1.68 17.31 -31.30
CA PRO A 121 1.47 18.70 -30.92
C PRO A 121 0.15 19.15 -31.56
N HIS A 122 -0.86 19.42 -30.74
CA HIS A 122 -1.99 20.24 -31.12
C HIS A 122 -1.88 21.58 -30.41
#